data_AF-A0A485C5F6-F1
#
_entry.id   AF-A0A485C5F6-F1
#
_cell.length_a   1.000
_cell.length_b   1.000
_cell.length_c   1.000
_cell.angle_alpha   90.00
_cell.angle_beta   90.00
_cell.angle_gamma   90.00
#
_symmetry.space_group_name_H-M   'P 1'
#
loop_
_entity.id
_entity.type
_entity.pdbx_description
1 polymer ?
#
loop_
_entity_poly.entity_id
_entity_poly.type
_entity_poly.pdbx_seq_one_letter_code
_entity_poly.pdbx_strand_id
1 'polypeptide(L)'
;MLADIITADLKGLLRRLTGLETLAFNDGTPFADEVTLNWINQNVLDDISGWRDEPASAARGADNDILALEPEALEKADSDGLDATLHWLQTRPGTDAIKDKWLLRLLMARVAEQKGKNELALHLLRELDSAAQSITLTQWTPTLLFEVKSRRLRLLRMKATRGETDKSRLQPEMDQLLAGLIVLDPASSAVLCG
;
A
#
# COMPACT_ATOMS: atom_id res chain seq x y z
N MET A 1 16.92 32.18 -18.10
CA MET A 1 15.88 32.28 -17.05
C MET A 1 14.83 31.17 -17.14
N LEU A 2 14.04 31.02 -18.21
CA LEU A 2 13.06 29.91 -18.27
C LEU A 2 13.70 28.54 -18.56
N ALA A 3 14.66 28.48 -19.49
CA ALA A 3 15.38 27.25 -19.82
C ALA A 3 16.11 26.68 -18.59
N ASP A 4 16.72 27.54 -17.78
CA ASP A 4 17.44 27.14 -16.57
C ASP A 4 16.49 26.56 -15.49
N ILE A 5 15.27 27.10 -15.38
CA ILE A 5 14.25 26.58 -14.47
C ILE A 5 13.79 25.20 -14.92
N ILE A 6 13.52 25.01 -16.21
CA ILE A 6 13.11 23.71 -16.76
C ILE A 6 14.21 22.67 -16.56
N THR A 7 15.47 23.04 -16.78
CA THR A 7 16.63 22.17 -16.51
C THR A 7 16.74 21.82 -15.03
N ALA A 8 16.55 22.78 -14.12
CA ALA A 8 16.59 22.55 -12.68
C ALA A 8 15.44 21.65 -12.19
N ASP A 9 14.22 21.85 -12.70
CA ASP A 9 13.05 21.04 -12.36
C ASP A 9 13.20 19.61 -12.90
N LEU A 10 13.64 19.45 -14.15
CA LEU A 10 13.93 18.15 -14.74
C LEU A 10 15.05 17.43 -13.98
N LYS A 11 16.10 18.15 -13.56
CA LYS A 11 17.16 17.62 -12.70
C LYS A 11 16.60 17.14 -11.36
N GLY A 12 15.71 17.91 -10.74
CA GLY A 12 15.03 17.53 -9.51
C GLY A 12 14.17 16.27 -9.66
N LEU A 13 13.47 16.15 -10.79
CA LEU A 13 12.66 14.98 -11.13
C LEU A 13 13.51 13.72 -11.30
N LEU A 14 14.55 13.78 -12.13
CA LEU A 14 15.43 12.65 -12.42
C LEU A 14 16.28 12.23 -11.21
N ARG A 15 16.59 13.15 -10.30
CA ARG A 15 17.20 12.83 -8.99
C ARG A 15 16.28 11.99 -8.10
N ARG A 16 14.96 12.22 -8.18
CA ARG A 16 13.96 11.48 -7.39
C ARG A 16 13.60 10.14 -8.02
N LEU A 17 13.64 10.06 -9.35
CA LEU A 17 13.24 8.90 -10.13
C LEU A 17 14.41 8.46 -11.02
N THR A 18 15.46 7.92 -10.40
CA THR A 18 16.67 7.48 -11.10
C THR A 18 16.33 6.41 -12.15
N GLY A 19 16.78 6.61 -13.39
CA GLY A 19 16.56 5.68 -14.49
C GLY A 19 15.24 5.91 -15.24
N LEU A 20 14.43 6.92 -14.88
CA LEU A 20 13.21 7.31 -15.61
C LEU A 20 13.50 7.59 -17.09
N GLU A 21 14.64 8.20 -17.38
CA GLU A 21 15.11 8.53 -18.72
C GLU A 21 15.37 7.31 -19.61
N THR A 22 15.45 6.11 -19.02
CA THR A 22 15.68 4.83 -19.73
C THR A 22 14.40 4.02 -19.97
N LEU A 23 13.27 4.47 -19.41
CA LEU A 23 11.99 3.77 -19.50
C LEU A 23 11.24 4.09 -20.80
N ALA A 24 10.23 3.29 -21.10
CA ALA A 24 9.32 3.48 -22.22
C ALA A 24 7.85 3.43 -21.77
N PHE A 25 6.98 4.07 -22.52
CA PHE A 25 5.53 3.97 -22.37
C PHE A 25 5.03 2.57 -22.79
N ASN A 26 3.78 2.24 -22.44
CA ASN A 26 3.15 0.95 -22.78
C ASN A 26 3.09 0.69 -24.29
N ASP A 27 3.05 1.74 -25.11
CA ASP A 27 3.08 1.63 -26.57
C ASP A 27 4.50 1.44 -27.15
N GLY A 28 5.53 1.37 -26.29
CA GLY A 28 6.93 1.20 -26.66
C GLY A 28 7.66 2.51 -26.99
N THR A 29 6.98 3.65 -26.94
CA THR A 29 7.63 4.95 -27.14
C THR A 29 8.61 5.22 -25.98
N PRO A 30 9.90 5.53 -26.23
CA PRO A 30 10.84 5.82 -25.16
C PRO A 30 10.47 7.12 -24.44
N PHE A 31 10.86 7.25 -23.17
CA PHE A 31 10.65 8.46 -22.37
C PHE A 31 11.19 9.72 -23.06
N ALA A 32 12.35 9.59 -23.70
CA ALA A 32 12.98 10.61 -24.52
C ALA A 32 13.53 9.96 -25.79
N ASP A 33 13.45 10.67 -26.92
CA ASP A 33 14.16 10.27 -28.13
C ASP A 33 15.68 10.42 -27.94
N GLU A 34 16.47 9.80 -28.83
CA GLU A 34 17.92 9.73 -28.69
C GLU A 34 18.58 11.11 -28.52
N VAL A 35 18.07 12.12 -29.23
CA VAL A 35 18.57 13.50 -29.15
C VAL A 35 18.30 14.10 -27.78
N THR A 36 17.07 13.99 -27.27
CA THR A 36 16.69 14.52 -25.95
C THR A 36 17.37 13.76 -24.82
N LEU A 37 17.52 12.44 -24.94
CA LEU A 37 18.20 11.61 -23.95
C LEU A 37 19.69 11.96 -23.83
N ASN A 38 20.36 12.20 -24.96
CA ASN A 38 21.75 12.64 -24.95
C ASN A 38 21.90 14.05 -24.34
N TRP A 39 20.95 14.95 -24.62
CA TRP A 39 20.91 16.28 -23.99
C TRP A 39 20.73 16.18 -22.47
N ILE A 40 19.84 15.30 -21.99
CA ILE A 40 19.62 15.04 -20.55
C ILE A 40 20.93 14.57 -19.89
N ASN A 41 21.61 13.58 -20.48
CA ASN A 41 22.85 13.05 -19.92
C ASN A 41 23.94 14.12 -19.78
N GLN A 42 24.10 14.98 -20.79
CA GLN A 42 25.17 15.99 -20.82
C GLN A 42 24.83 17.27 -20.05
N ASN A 43 23.57 17.71 -20.02
CA ASN A 43 23.20 19.04 -19.51
C ASN A 43 22.44 18.99 -18.18
N VAL A 44 21.84 17.84 -17.84
CA VAL A 44 21.03 17.67 -16.63
C VAL A 44 21.75 16.78 -15.61
N LEU A 45 22.34 15.67 -16.08
CA LEU A 45 22.97 14.66 -15.22
C LEU A 45 24.48 14.85 -15.01
N ASP A 46 25.21 15.53 -15.90
CA ASP A 46 26.68 15.68 -15.85
C ASP A 46 27.20 16.34 -14.54
N ASP A 47 26.41 17.26 -13.98
CA ASP A 47 26.70 17.98 -12.73
C ASP A 47 26.25 17.20 -11.46
N ILE A 48 25.71 16.00 -11.62
CA ILE A 48 25.40 15.08 -10.50
C ILE A 48 26.66 14.29 -10.08
N SER A 49 27.64 14.15 -10.98
CA SER A 49 28.91 13.45 -10.74
C SER A 49 29.85 14.16 -9.77
N GLY A 50 29.78 15.49 -9.69
CA GLY A 50 30.81 16.34 -9.07
C GLY A 50 30.65 16.61 -7.57
N TRP A 51 29.51 16.27 -6.96
CA TRP A 51 29.19 16.61 -5.56
C TRP A 51 28.91 15.35 -4.74
N ARG A 52 29.94 14.53 -4.58
CA ARG A 52 29.95 13.40 -3.65
C ARG A 52 30.49 13.88 -2.29
N ASP A 53 29.60 14.41 -1.45
CA ASP A 53 29.55 14.17 0.01
C ASP A 53 28.48 15.04 0.66
N GLU A 54 27.36 14.40 0.98
CA GLU A 54 26.49 14.60 2.15
C GLU A 54 25.29 13.67 1.93
N PRO A 55 24.98 12.73 2.85
CA PRO A 55 23.84 11.85 2.70
C PRO A 55 22.57 12.67 2.98
N ALA A 56 22.14 13.45 1.99
CA ALA A 56 20.83 14.06 1.95
C ALA A 56 19.80 12.93 1.74
N SER A 57 19.47 12.23 2.84
CA SER A 57 18.39 11.24 3.00
C SER A 57 17.84 10.72 1.67
N ALA A 58 18.67 9.94 0.99
CA ALA A 58 18.24 9.01 -0.04
C ALA A 58 17.45 7.89 0.64
N ALA A 59 16.22 8.20 1.05
CA ALA A 59 15.26 7.25 1.59
C ALA A 59 13.86 7.55 1.05
N ARG A 60 13.77 7.81 -0.26
CA ARG A 60 12.49 7.94 -0.98
C ARG A 60 12.65 7.31 -2.36
N GLY A 61 12.82 5.99 -2.40
CA GLY A 61 13.02 5.27 -3.65
C GLY A 61 13.53 3.83 -3.51
N ALA A 62 14.07 3.44 -2.35
CA ALA A 62 14.09 2.04 -1.95
C ALA A 62 12.78 1.76 -1.23
N ASP A 63 11.83 1.19 -1.95
CA ASP A 63 10.83 0.26 -1.41
C ASP A 63 10.45 0.48 0.07
N ASN A 64 9.72 1.56 0.37
CA ASN A 64 9.01 1.64 1.64
C ASN A 64 7.76 0.75 1.50
N ASP A 65 7.98 -0.55 1.32
CA ASP A 65 6.91 -1.54 1.31
C ASP A 65 6.41 -1.63 2.75
N ILE A 66 5.44 -0.78 3.07
CA ILE A 66 4.81 -0.74 4.39
C ILE A 66 4.37 -2.13 4.82
N LEU A 67 3.94 -2.98 3.88
CA LEU A 67 3.50 -4.33 4.20
C LEU A 67 4.68 -5.28 4.51
N ALA A 68 5.88 -5.02 4.01
CA ALA A 68 7.10 -5.78 4.34
C ALA A 68 7.53 -5.62 5.81
N LEU A 69 6.94 -4.69 6.55
CA LEU A 69 7.16 -4.50 7.99
C LEU A 69 6.39 -5.48 8.87
N GLU A 70 5.52 -6.31 8.29
CA GLU A 70 4.74 -7.31 9.02
C GLU A 70 5.55 -8.21 9.97
N PRO A 71 6.69 -8.83 9.57
CA PRO A 71 7.49 -9.62 10.49
C PRO A 71 8.01 -8.81 11.68
N GLU A 72 8.56 -7.61 11.44
CA GLU A 72 9.06 -6.72 12.50
C GLU A 72 7.93 -6.31 13.47
N ALA A 73 6.76 -5.97 12.93
CA ALA A 73 5.61 -5.59 13.73
C ALA A 73 5.09 -6.77 14.58
N LEU A 74 5.15 -8.00 14.06
CA LEU A 74 4.76 -9.19 14.81
C LEU A 74 5.74 -9.50 15.95
N GLU A 75 7.05 -9.43 15.69
CA GLU A 75 8.10 -9.60 16.70
C GLU A 75 7.99 -8.54 17.81
N LYS A 76 7.75 -7.29 17.41
CA LYS A 76 7.52 -6.19 18.36
C LYS A 76 6.26 -6.41 19.19
N ALA A 77 5.19 -6.91 18.58
CA ALA A 77 3.96 -7.20 19.31
C ALA A 77 4.11 -8.38 20.28
N ASP A 78 5.02 -9.33 20.02
CA ASP A 78 5.39 -10.38 20.99
C ASP A 78 6.23 -9.84 22.14
N SER A 79 7.12 -8.89 21.86
CA SER A 79 8.07 -8.35 22.86
C SER A 79 7.48 -7.23 23.73
N ASP A 80 6.86 -6.24 23.09
CA ASP A 80 6.40 -4.99 23.71
C ASP A 80 4.87 -4.91 23.84
N GLY A 81 4.16 -5.88 23.27
CA GLY A 81 2.70 -5.92 23.23
C GLY A 81 2.08 -5.18 22.03
N LEU A 82 0.81 -5.49 21.78
CA LEU A 82 0.09 -4.97 20.62
C LEU A 82 -0.06 -3.45 20.65
N ASP A 83 -0.45 -2.87 21.78
CA ASP A 83 -0.72 -1.41 21.87
C ASP A 83 0.54 -0.58 21.55
N ALA A 84 1.69 -0.99 22.09
CA ALA A 84 2.98 -0.35 21.79
C ALA A 84 3.35 -0.47 20.31
N THR A 85 3.07 -1.63 19.70
CA THR A 85 3.32 -1.87 18.27
C THR A 85 2.41 -1.00 17.39
N LEU A 86 1.13 -0.90 17.72
CA LEU A 86 0.19 -0.05 16.97
C LEU A 86 0.58 1.43 17.06
N HIS A 87 1.02 1.89 18.23
CA HIS A 87 1.53 3.25 18.40
C HIS A 87 2.81 3.50 17.59
N TRP A 88 3.73 2.53 17.59
CA TRP A 88 4.95 2.57 16.78
C TRP A 88 4.64 2.65 15.28
N LEU A 89 3.68 1.86 14.79
CA LEU A 89 3.23 1.94 13.40
C LEU A 89 2.64 3.32 13.08
N GLN A 90 1.76 3.85 13.93
CA GLN A 90 1.08 5.13 13.72
C GLN A 90 2.00 6.36 13.72
N THR A 91 3.12 6.30 14.43
CA THR A 91 4.06 7.42 14.58
C THR A 91 5.19 7.40 13.55
N ARG A 92 5.15 6.46 12.58
CA ARG A 92 6.19 6.30 11.56
C ARG A 92 6.22 7.50 10.59
N PRO A 93 7.39 8.13 10.38
CA PRO A 93 7.54 9.21 9.42
C PRO A 93 7.37 8.69 7.98
N GLY A 94 6.92 9.57 7.07
CA GLY A 94 6.81 9.24 5.64
C GLY A 94 5.53 8.51 5.23
N THR A 95 4.46 8.60 6.02
CA THR A 95 3.13 8.05 5.72
C THR A 95 2.12 9.16 5.43
N ASP A 96 2.50 10.16 4.62
CA ASP A 96 1.63 11.32 4.36
C ASP A 96 0.59 11.07 3.27
N ALA A 97 0.91 10.19 2.31
CA ALA A 97 0.01 9.85 1.22
C ALA A 97 -1.18 9.02 1.71
N ILE A 98 -2.34 9.23 1.09
CA ILE A 98 -3.58 8.50 1.43
C ILE A 98 -3.40 6.98 1.27
N LYS A 99 -2.67 6.56 0.23
CA LYS A 99 -2.33 5.15 0.00
C LYS A 99 -1.48 4.57 1.13
N ASP A 100 -0.45 5.29 1.56
CA ASP A 100 0.47 4.83 2.60
C ASP A 100 -0.24 4.70 3.95
N LYS A 101 -1.13 5.64 4.28
CA LYS A 101 -2.00 5.57 5.46
C LYS A 101 -2.92 4.35 5.41
N TRP A 102 -3.49 4.06 4.23
CA TRP A 102 -4.33 2.89 4.02
C TRP A 102 -3.53 1.58 4.20
N LEU A 103 -2.33 1.47 3.62
CA LEU A 103 -1.45 0.31 3.76
C LEU A 103 -0.99 0.11 5.21
N LEU A 104 -0.64 1.18 5.90
CA LEU A 104 -0.26 1.13 7.32
C LEU A 104 -1.42 0.61 8.18
N ARG A 105 -2.64 1.06 7.90
CA ARG A 105 -3.84 0.60 8.61
C ARG A 105 -4.19 -0.85 8.28
N LEU A 106 -3.92 -1.31 7.05
CA LEU A 106 -4.00 -2.74 6.69
C LEU A 106 -2.97 -3.57 7.47
N LEU A 107 -1.72 -3.11 7.57
CA LEU A 107 -0.70 -3.77 8.38
C LEU A 107 -1.13 -3.89 9.85
N MET A 108 -1.67 -2.82 10.44
CA MET A 108 -2.22 -2.85 11.80
C MET A 108 -3.33 -3.91 11.94
N ALA A 109 -4.20 -4.05 10.93
CA ALA A 109 -5.27 -5.05 10.92
C ALA A 109 -4.72 -6.48 10.88
N ARG A 110 -3.68 -6.74 10.06
CA ARG A 110 -2.98 -8.02 10.04
C ARG A 110 -2.35 -8.34 11.38
N VAL A 111 -1.58 -7.43 11.97
CA VAL A 111 -0.94 -7.68 13.27
C VAL A 111 -2.00 -7.95 14.35
N ALA A 112 -3.10 -7.19 14.38
CA ALA A 112 -4.19 -7.42 15.33
C ALA A 112 -4.87 -8.80 15.16
N GLU A 113 -5.13 -9.23 13.91
CA GLU A 113 -5.67 -10.56 13.61
C GLU A 113 -4.71 -11.67 14.07
N GLN A 114 -3.43 -11.57 13.72
CA GLN A 114 -2.39 -12.55 14.05
C GLN A 114 -2.16 -12.66 15.57
N LYS A 115 -2.36 -11.57 16.33
CA LYS A 115 -2.31 -11.58 17.81
C LYS A 115 -3.65 -11.93 18.48
N GLY A 116 -4.64 -12.39 17.71
CA GLY A 116 -5.94 -12.86 18.22
C GLY A 116 -6.89 -11.73 18.68
N LYS A 117 -6.59 -10.46 18.39
CA LYS A 117 -7.48 -9.32 18.67
C LYS A 117 -8.50 -9.13 17.54
N ASN A 118 -9.31 -10.16 17.33
CA ASN A 118 -10.21 -10.29 16.17
C ASN A 118 -11.23 -9.14 16.06
N GLU A 119 -11.75 -8.63 17.18
CA GLU A 119 -12.69 -7.49 17.16
C GLU A 119 -12.02 -6.21 16.65
N LEU A 120 -10.79 -5.93 17.11
CA LEU A 120 -10.02 -4.80 16.62
C LEU A 120 -9.73 -4.94 15.12
N ALA A 121 -9.28 -6.13 14.69
CA ALA A 121 -9.06 -6.41 13.27
C ALA A 121 -10.34 -6.20 12.43
N LEU A 122 -11.50 -6.66 12.90
CA LEU A 122 -12.79 -6.43 12.23
C LEU A 122 -13.11 -4.94 12.07
N HIS A 123 -12.89 -4.13 13.12
CA HIS A 123 -13.12 -2.69 13.05
C HIS A 123 -12.19 -2.01 12.04
N LEU A 124 -10.90 -2.37 12.04
CA LEU A 124 -9.91 -1.84 11.10
C LEU A 124 -10.25 -2.22 9.65
N LEU A 125 -10.58 -3.49 9.40
CA LEU A 125 -10.92 -3.99 8.06
C LEU A 125 -12.21 -3.36 7.52
N ARG A 126 -13.21 -3.09 8.37
CA ARG A 126 -14.43 -2.39 7.96
C ARG A 126 -14.13 -0.96 7.51
N GLU A 127 -13.30 -0.24 8.25
CA GLU A 127 -12.87 1.12 7.90
C GLU A 127 -12.12 1.12 6.56
N LEU A 128 -11.17 0.20 6.38
CA LEU A 128 -10.41 0.04 5.13
C LEU A 128 -11.31 -0.23 3.92
N ASP A 129 -12.32 -1.08 4.08
CA ASP A 129 -13.29 -1.41 3.03
C ASP A 129 -14.17 -0.19 2.65
N SER A 130 -14.61 0.60 3.63
CA SER A 130 -15.34 1.85 3.37
C SER A 130 -14.47 2.91 2.68
N ALA A 131 -13.21 3.04 3.10
CA ALA A 131 -12.26 3.99 2.52
C ALA A 131 -11.83 3.59 1.10
N ALA A 132 -11.86 2.29 0.76
CA ALA A 132 -11.49 1.81 -0.55
C ALA A 132 -12.37 2.39 -1.68
N GLN A 133 -13.63 2.72 -1.37
CA GLN A 133 -14.55 3.32 -2.33
C GLN A 133 -14.19 4.77 -2.67
N SER A 134 -13.61 5.53 -1.73
CA SER A 134 -13.27 6.94 -1.95
C SER A 134 -11.90 7.16 -2.61
N ILE A 135 -11.01 6.16 -2.56
CA ILE A 135 -9.63 6.27 -3.05
C ILE A 135 -9.49 5.63 -4.46
N THR A 136 -10.59 5.22 -5.09
CA THR A 136 -10.59 4.51 -6.40
C THR A 136 -9.70 3.25 -6.39
N LEU A 137 -9.56 2.61 -5.22
CA LEU A 137 -8.61 1.50 -4.99
C LEU A 137 -8.90 0.25 -5.85
N THR A 138 -10.12 0.10 -6.35
CA THR A 138 -10.50 -0.96 -7.30
C THR A 138 -9.68 -0.92 -8.59
N GLN A 139 -9.17 0.24 -8.99
CA GLN A 139 -8.31 0.41 -10.17
C GLN A 139 -6.82 0.27 -9.85
N TRP A 140 -6.42 0.50 -8.59
CA TRP A 140 -5.01 0.60 -8.20
C TRP A 140 -4.45 -0.67 -7.56
N THR A 141 -5.21 -1.39 -6.73
CA THR A 141 -4.76 -2.64 -6.07
C THR A 141 -5.95 -3.57 -5.74
N PRO A 142 -6.62 -4.18 -6.74
CA PRO A 142 -7.77 -5.06 -6.51
C PRO A 142 -7.44 -6.25 -5.59
N THR A 143 -6.20 -6.75 -5.64
CA THR A 143 -5.71 -7.83 -4.78
C THR A 143 -5.75 -7.49 -3.29
N LEU A 144 -5.37 -6.26 -2.90
CA LEU A 144 -5.40 -5.84 -1.50
C LEU A 144 -6.82 -5.63 -0.99
N LEU A 145 -7.73 -5.15 -1.86
CA LEU A 145 -9.14 -5.04 -1.50
C LEU A 145 -9.78 -6.43 -1.34
N PHE A 146 -9.40 -7.39 -2.17
CA PHE A 146 -9.80 -8.79 -2.01
C PHE A 146 -9.31 -9.34 -0.66
N GLU A 147 -8.06 -9.06 -0.28
CA GLU A 147 -7.53 -9.44 1.03
C GLU A 147 -8.36 -8.86 2.18
N VAL A 148 -8.65 -7.55 2.15
CA VAL A 148 -9.44 -6.89 3.21
C VAL A 148 -10.80 -7.56 3.38
N LYS A 149 -11.53 -7.77 2.26
CA LYS A 149 -12.87 -8.38 2.28
C LYS A 149 -12.83 -9.84 2.72
N SER A 150 -11.86 -10.62 2.25
CA SER A 150 -11.73 -12.04 2.59
C SER A 150 -11.36 -12.26 4.06
N ARG A 151 -10.44 -11.47 4.62
CA ARG A 151 -10.12 -11.48 6.07
C ARG A 151 -11.33 -11.09 6.91
N ARG A 152 -12.06 -10.04 6.53
CA ARG A 152 -13.28 -9.62 7.24
C ARG A 152 -14.34 -10.71 7.21
N LEU A 153 -14.58 -11.35 6.05
CA LEU A 153 -15.51 -12.47 5.93
C LEU A 153 -15.11 -13.64 6.84
N ARG A 154 -13.82 -14.00 6.88
CA ARG A 154 -13.30 -15.07 7.75
C ARG A 154 -13.56 -14.77 9.23
N LEU A 155 -13.25 -13.56 9.69
CA LEU A 155 -13.44 -13.16 11.08
C LEU A 155 -14.93 -13.10 11.46
N LEU A 156 -15.80 -12.66 10.54
CA LEU A 156 -17.26 -12.70 10.74
C LEU A 156 -17.79 -14.13 10.83
N ARG A 157 -17.31 -15.05 9.99
CA ARG A 157 -17.63 -16.49 10.08
C ARG A 157 -17.21 -17.06 11.45
N MET A 158 -16.00 -16.76 11.91
CA MET A 158 -15.52 -17.18 13.24
C MET A 158 -16.34 -16.57 14.39
N LYS A 159 -16.92 -15.38 14.21
CA LYS A 159 -17.79 -14.76 15.20
C LYS A 159 -19.18 -15.39 15.19
N ALA A 160 -19.71 -15.71 14.01
CA ALA A 160 -21.00 -16.37 13.84
C ALA A 160 -21.05 -17.78 14.45
N THR A 161 -19.92 -18.49 14.58
CA THR A 161 -19.89 -19.79 15.26
C THR A 161 -20.13 -19.70 16.78
N ARG A 162 -20.13 -18.50 17.36
CA ARG A 162 -20.32 -18.29 18.81
C ARG A 162 -21.80 -18.30 19.24
N GLY A 163 -22.74 -18.23 18.30
CA GLY A 163 -24.17 -18.34 18.60
C GLY A 163 -25.09 -18.04 17.41
N GLU A 164 -26.29 -18.64 17.39
CA GLU A 164 -27.26 -18.50 16.29
C GLU A 164 -27.80 -17.06 16.13
N THR A 165 -27.91 -16.32 17.23
CA THR A 165 -28.28 -14.89 17.21
C THR A 165 -27.23 -14.03 16.52
N ASP A 166 -25.95 -14.30 16.76
CA ASP A 166 -24.87 -13.58 16.08
C ASP A 166 -24.80 -13.98 14.61
N LYS A 167 -24.97 -15.26 14.29
CA LYS A 167 -25.01 -15.75 12.91
C LYS A 167 -26.08 -15.05 12.08
N SER A 168 -27.32 -15.05 12.54
CA SER A 168 -28.44 -14.39 11.84
C SER A 168 -28.21 -12.88 11.66
N ARG A 169 -27.63 -12.21 12.66
CA ARG A 169 -27.32 -10.78 12.60
C ARG A 169 -26.19 -10.43 11.63
N LEU A 170 -25.18 -11.30 11.50
CA LEU A 170 -23.99 -11.07 10.68
C LEU A 170 -24.17 -11.55 9.23
N GLN A 171 -25.15 -12.42 8.96
CA GLN A 171 -25.39 -13.00 7.63
C GLN A 171 -25.48 -11.96 6.50
N PRO A 172 -26.24 -10.85 6.63
CA PRO A 172 -26.33 -9.86 5.55
C PRO A 172 -24.98 -9.21 5.20
N GLU A 173 -24.15 -8.96 6.22
CA GLU A 173 -22.80 -8.39 6.05
C GLU A 173 -21.87 -9.39 5.35
N MET A 174 -21.99 -10.68 5.69
CA MET A 174 -21.23 -11.76 5.05
C MET A 174 -21.62 -11.94 3.58
N ASP A 175 -22.92 -11.91 3.26
CA ASP A 175 -23.42 -12.03 1.89
C ASP A 175 -22.96 -10.86 1.02
N GLN A 176 -22.99 -9.63 1.55
CA GLN A 176 -22.47 -8.45 0.87
C GLN A 176 -20.97 -8.55 0.57
N LEU A 177 -20.18 -9.07 1.51
CA LEU A 177 -18.74 -9.30 1.33
C LEU A 177 -18.47 -10.35 0.25
N LEU A 178 -19.19 -11.47 0.26
CA LEU A 178 -19.09 -12.52 -0.75
C LEU A 178 -19.42 -11.99 -2.15
N ALA A 179 -20.52 -11.23 -2.29
CA ALA A 179 -20.87 -10.60 -3.55
C ALA A 179 -19.76 -9.66 -4.05
N GLY A 180 -19.18 -8.86 -3.15
CA GLY A 180 -18.06 -7.98 -3.48
C GLY A 180 -16.80 -8.73 -3.89
N LEU A 181 -16.49 -9.86 -3.26
CA LEU A 181 -15.35 -10.72 -3.62
C LEU A 181 -15.53 -11.33 -5.01
N ILE A 182 -16.73 -11.83 -5.32
CA ILE A 182 -17.06 -12.39 -6.65
C ILE A 182 -16.88 -11.35 -7.75
N VAL A 183 -17.28 -10.09 -7.51
CA VAL A 183 -17.07 -9.00 -8.47
C VAL A 183 -15.59 -8.69 -8.70
N LEU A 184 -14.75 -8.83 -7.67
CA LEU A 184 -13.31 -8.59 -7.78
C LEU A 184 -12.58 -9.73 -8.48
N ASP A 185 -12.86 -10.97 -8.09
CA ASP A 185 -12.27 -12.18 -8.66
C ASP A 185 -13.18 -13.40 -8.42
N PRO A 186 -13.97 -13.82 -9.43
CA PRO A 186 -14.83 -14.98 -9.33
C PRO A 186 -14.07 -16.29 -9.08
N ALA A 187 -12.88 -16.46 -9.67
CA ALA A 187 -12.11 -17.69 -9.58
C ALA A 187 -11.57 -17.90 -8.17
N SER A 188 -10.96 -16.86 -7.59
CA SER A 188 -10.49 -16.88 -6.20
C SER A 188 -11.65 -16.91 -5.19
N SER A 189 -12.84 -16.44 -5.56
CA SER A 189 -14.01 -16.45 -4.67
C SER A 189 -14.72 -17.80 -4.59
N ALA A 190 -14.58 -18.66 -5.61
CA ALA A 190 -15.28 -19.95 -5.65
C ALA A 190 -14.99 -20.82 -4.42
N VAL A 191 -13.76 -20.78 -3.88
CA VAL A 191 -13.37 -21.51 -2.66
C VAL A 191 -14.02 -20.96 -1.38
N LEU A 192 -14.54 -19.73 -1.42
CA LEU A 192 -15.17 -19.06 -0.29
C LEU A 192 -16.70 -19.28 -0.26
N CYS A 193 -17.29 -19.76 -1.35
CA CYS A 193 -18.73 -19.98 -1.49
C CYS A 193 -19.24 -21.31 -0.87
N GLY A 194 -18.33 -22.13 -0.32
CA GLY A 194 -18.65 -23.36 0.40
C GLY A 194 -18.90 -23.17 1.90
#